data_AF-A0A7W7NVH1-F1
#
_entry.id   AF-A0A7W7NVH1-F1
#
_cell.length_a   1.000
_cell.length_b   1.000
_cell.length_c   1.000
_cell.angle_alpha   90.00
_cell.angle_beta   90.00
_cell.angle_gamma   90.00
#
_symmetry.space_group_name_H-M   'P 1'
#
loop_
_entity.id
_entity.type
_entity.pdbx_description
1 polymer ?
#
loop_
_entity_poly.entity_id
_entity_poly.type
_entity_poly.pdbx_seq_one_letter_code
_entity_poly.pdbx_strand_id
1 'polypeptide(L)' 'MTRVWGMVTGLVLAIAYFAALYFGFRASEMLPMLVTAIGGFEMFLFSQDVWLKRKRNHG' A
#
# COMPACT_ATOMS: atom_id res chain seq x y z
N MET A 1 -11.79 -9.36 4.41
CA MET A 1 -10.60 -10.19 4.17
C MET A 1 -9.77 -9.70 2.98
N THR A 2 -10.37 -9.41 1.82
CA THR A 2 -9.67 -8.92 0.61
C THR A 2 -8.84 -7.64 0.77
N ARG A 3 -9.24 -6.70 1.62
CA ARG A 3 -8.51 -5.43 1.87
C ARG A 3 -7.12 -5.61 2.49
N VAL A 4 -7.00 -6.56 3.43
CA VAL A 4 -5.71 -6.87 4.08
C VAL A 4 -4.72 -7.41 3.04
N TRP A 5 -5.20 -8.19 2.07
CA TRP A 5 -4.38 -8.69 0.96
C TRP A 5 -3.88 -7.57 0.05
N GLY A 6 -4.67 -6.53 -0.20
CA GLY A 6 -4.24 -5.34 -0.95
C GLY A 6 -3.08 -4.62 -0.27
N MET A 7 -3.18 -4.39 1.05
CA MET A 7 -2.11 -3.74 1.83
C MET A 7 -0.83 -4.56 1.85
N VAL A 8 -0.97 -5.89 2.07
CA VAL A 8 0.16 -6.82 2.06
C VAL A 8 0.84 -6.82 0.68
N THR A 9 0.07 -6.77 -0.40
CA THR A 9 0.63 -6.71 -1.76
C THR A 9 1.44 -5.43 -1.99
N GLY A 10 0.93 -4.28 -1.55
CA GLY A 10 1.67 -3.01 -1.60
C GLY A 10 2.98 -3.04 -0.79
N LEU A 11 2.95 -3.64 0.41
CA LEU A 11 4.13 -3.81 1.26
C LEU A 11 5.16 -4.75 0.64
N VAL A 12 4.74 -5.89 0.08
CA VAL A 12 5.63 -6.84 -0.59
C VAL A 12 6.30 -6.20 -1.80
N LEU A 13 5.56 -5.43 -2.60
CA LEU A 13 6.12 -4.70 -3.74
C LEU A 13 7.12 -3.62 -3.30
N ALA A 14 6.86 -2.93 -2.19
CA ALA A 14 7.79 -1.94 -1.64
C ALA A 14 9.11 -2.60 -1.20
N ILE A 15 9.01 -3.71 -0.45
CA ILE A 15 10.18 -4.48 0.01
C ILE A 15 10.97 -5.00 -1.20
N ALA A 16 10.30 -5.54 -2.22
CA ALA A 16 10.96 -6.02 -3.42
C ALA A 16 11.69 -4.91 -4.19
N TYR A 17 11.11 -3.70 -4.27
CA TYR A 17 11.75 -2.56 -4.91
C TYR A 17 13.01 -2.10 -4.15
N PHE A 18 12.91 -1.93 -2.83
CA PHE A 18 14.06 -1.52 -2.01
C PHE A 18 15.15 -2.59 -1.98
N ALA A 19 14.80 -3.87 -1.97
CA ALA A 19 15.75 -4.97 -2.11
C ALA A 19 16.48 -4.91 -3.46
N ALA A 20 15.76 -4.70 -4.56
CA ALA A 20 16.36 -4.58 -5.89
C ALA A 20 17.34 -3.40 -5.99
N LEU A 21 17.02 -2.25 -5.39
CA LEU A 21 17.94 -1.12 -5.28
C LEU A 21 19.17 -1.45 -4.43
N TYR A 22 19.00 -2.13 -3.29
CA TYR A 22 20.11 -2.51 -2.41
C TYR A 22 21.11 -3.45 -3.10
N PHE A 23 20.62 -4.38 -3.94
CA PHE A 23 21.47 -5.27 -4.73
C PHE A 23 22.03 -4.64 -6.02
N GLY A 24 21.78 -3.34 -6.28
CA GLY A 24 22.34 -2.62 -7.42
C GLY A 24 21.72 -2.98 -8.77
N PHE A 25 20.53 -3.60 -8.79
CA PHE A 25 19.83 -3.87 -10.04
C PHE A 25 19.28 -2.58 -10.65
N ARG A 26 19.18 -2.53 -11.98
CA ARG A 26 18.38 -1.51 -12.68
C ARG A 26 16.91 -1.70 -12.32
N ALA A 27 16.48 -1.05 -11.24
CA ALA A 27 15.10 -1.11 -10.78
C ALA A 27 14.19 -0.41 -11.81
N SER A 28 13.15 -1.10 -12.25
CA SER A 28 12.16 -0.53 -13.17
C SER A 28 11.39 0.60 -12.48
N GLU A 29 11.26 1.75 -13.16
CA GLU A 29 10.46 2.90 -12.69
C GLU A 29 8.97 2.56 -12.50
N MET A 30 8.48 1.48 -13.10
CA MET A 30 7.10 1.03 -12.91
C MET A 30 6.84 0.40 -11.54
N LEU A 31 7.86 -0.19 -10.91
CA LEU A 31 7.71 -0.80 -9.57
C LEU A 31 7.31 0.23 -8.49
N PRO A 32 8.02 1.37 -8.32
CA PRO A 32 7.62 2.36 -7.34
C PRO A 32 6.27 3.00 -7.68
N MET A 33 5.95 3.18 -8.96
CA MET A 33 4.61 3.62 -9.38
C MET A 33 3.52 2.65 -8.89
N LEU A 34 3.69 1.34 -9.10
CA LEU A 34 2.74 0.32 -8.66
C LEU A 34 2.64 0.26 -7.13
N VAL A 35 3.76 0.38 -6.42
CA VAL A 35 3.79 0.46 -4.94
C VAL A 35 2.95 1.65 -4.47
N THR A 36 3.14 2.80 -5.09
CA THR A 36 2.45 4.05 -4.70
C THR A 36 0.97 3.98 -5.05
N ALA A 37 0.62 3.43 -6.22
CA ALA A 37 -0.76 3.26 -6.65
C ALA A 37 -1.53 2.27 -5.78
N ILE A 38 -0.98 1.07 -5.56
CA ILE A 38 -1.64 0.01 -4.79
C ILE A 38 -1.63 0.34 -3.29
N GLY A 39 -0.47 0.72 -2.75
CA GLY A 39 -0.33 1.07 -1.34
C GLY A 39 -1.09 2.34 -0.96
N GLY A 40 -1.03 3.38 -1.80
CA GLY A 40 -1.74 4.64 -1.59
C GLY A 40 -3.26 4.49 -1.66
N PHE A 41 -3.76 3.74 -2.63
CA PHE A 41 -5.20 3.46 -2.76
C PHE A 41 -5.76 2.70 -1.56
N GLU A 42 -5.03 1.69 -1.06
CA GLU A 42 -5.49 0.89 0.07
C GLU A 42 -5.41 1.67 1.40
N MET A 43 -4.37 2.50 1.60
CA MET A 43 -4.30 3.41 2.75
C MET A 43 -5.43 4.44 2.75
N PHE A 44 -5.83 4.94 1.59
CA PHE A 44 -6.94 5.87 1.45
C PHE A 44 -8.28 5.21 1.85
N LEU A 45 -8.53 3.99 1.37
CA LEU A 45 -9.73 3.23 1.75
C LEU A 45 -9.75 2.86 3.24
N PHE A 46 -8.60 2.49 3.81
CA PHE A 46 -8.46 2.24 5.24
C PHE A 46 -8.78 3.50 6.05
N SER A 47 -8.24 4.66 5.65
CA SER A 47 -8.48 5.94 6.31
C SER A 47 -9.97 6.32 6.29
N GLN A 48 -10.66 6.10 5.16
CA GLN A 48 -12.11 6.31 5.08
C GLN A 48 -12.89 5.38 6.00
N ASP A 49 -12.53 4.09 6.06
CA ASP A 49 -13.21 3.12 6.92
C ASP A 49 -13.02 3.44 8.41
N VAL A 50 -11.82 3.85 8.81
CA VAL A 50 -11.52 4.32 10.18
C VAL A 50 -12.32 5.58 10.50
N TRP A 51 -12.37 6.55 9.58
CA TRP A 51 -13.09 7.80 9.79
C TRP A 51 -14.61 7.56 9.91
N LEU A 52 -15.19 6.72 9.05
CA LEU A 52 -16.60 6.35 9.10
C LEU A 52 -16.95 5.59 10.39
N LYS A 53 -16.10 4.65 10.84
CA LYS A 53 -16.28 3.95 12.12
C LYS A 53 -16.22 4.91 13.30
N ARG A 54 -15.29 5.87 13.28
CA ARG A 54 -15.15 6.89 14.32
C ARG A 54 -16.36 7.82 14.38
N LYS A 55 -16.92 8.19 13.22
CA LYS A 55 -18.16 8.97 13.14
C LYS A 55 -19.38 8.19 13.66
N ARG A 56 -19.44 6.88 13.42
CA ARG A 56 -20.56 6.03 13.87
C ARG A 56 -20.62 5.82 15.39
N ASN A 57 -19.49 5.89 16.09
CA ASN A 57 -19.43 5.70 17.54
C ASN A 57 -19.76 6.97 18.35
N HIS A 58 -20.00 8.12 17.69
CA HIS A 58 -20.40 9.39 18.34
C HIS A 58 -21.87 9.75 18.09
N GLY A 59 -22.71 8.79 17.71
CA GLY A 59 -24.18 8.91 17.70
C GLY A 59 -24.80 7.93 18.67
#